data_AF-A0A803XQU3-F1
#
_entry.id   AF-A0A803XQU3-F1
#
_cell.length_a   1.000
_cell.length_b   1.000
_cell.length_c   1.000
_cell.angle_alpha   90.00
_cell.angle_beta   90.00
_cell.angle_gamma   90.00
#
_symmetry.space_group_name_H-M   'P 1'
#
loop_
_entity.id
_entity.type
_entity.pdbx_description
1 polymer ?
#
loop_
_entity_poly.entity_id
_entity_poly.type
_entity_poly.pdbx_seq_one_letter_code
_entity_poly.pdbx_strand_id
1 'polypeptide(L)' 'MSDTNELHSSVSNLNDTEFTQLLKARSHVLVKFWAPWCQPCKALTPIFEQAAARHVEVAF' A
#
# COMPACT_ATOMS: atom_id res chain seq x y z
N MET A 1 -12.44 17.82 7.20
CA MET A 1 -13.32 16.70 6.79
C MET A 1 -12.43 15.48 6.76
N SER A 2 -12.48 14.73 7.85
CA SER A 2 -11.68 13.53 8.07
C SER A 2 -12.41 12.38 7.39
N ASP A 3 -11.86 11.85 6.30
CA ASP A 3 -12.38 10.66 5.65
C ASP A 3 -12.03 9.44 6.52
N THR A 4 -12.85 9.23 7.56
CA THR A 4 -12.97 7.95 8.24
C THR A 4 -13.72 6.99 7.33
N ASN A 5 -12.99 6.29 6.46
CA ASN A 5 -13.42 5.01 5.93
C ASN A 5 -12.26 4.04 6.08
N GLU A 6 -12.10 3.53 7.30
CA GLU A 6 -11.40 2.26 7.56
C GLU A 6 -12.14 1.13 6.84
N LEU A 7 -11.99 1.04 5.53
CA LEU A 7 -11.97 -0.25 4.88
C LEU A 7 -10.66 -0.90 5.34
N HIS A 8 -10.73 -2.13 5.83
CA HIS A 8 -9.57 -3.00 6.09
C HIS A 8 -8.65 -3.01 4.86
N SER A 9 -7.76 -2.03 4.72
CA SER A 9 -6.90 -1.93 3.56
C SER A 9 -5.76 -2.90 3.81
N SER A 10 -5.65 -3.93 2.97
CA SER A 10 -4.48 -4.83 2.93
C SER A 10 -3.19 -4.12 2.50
N VAL A 11 -3.13 -2.79 2.59
CA VAL A 11 -2.06 -1.90 2.16
C VAL A 11 -1.51 -1.18 3.38
N SER A 12 -0.20 -1.28 3.61
CA SER A 12 0.48 -0.63 4.73
C SER A 12 1.27 0.60 4.27
N ASN A 13 1.17 1.72 4.99
CA ASN A 13 2.10 2.84 4.77
C ASN A 13 3.37 2.57 5.57
N LEU A 14 4.52 2.62 4.90
CA LEU A 14 5.80 2.22 5.48
C LEU A 14 6.73 3.42 5.61
N ASN A 15 7.47 3.47 6.72
CA ASN A 15 8.71 4.24 6.84
C ASN A 15 9.93 3.40 6.46
N ASP A 16 11.12 4.01 6.43
CA ASP A 16 12.37 3.36 6.00
C ASP A 16 12.74 2.11 6.81
N THR A 17 12.43 2.12 8.12
CA THR A 17 12.70 0.99 9.01
C THR A 17 11.73 -0.15 8.74
N GLU A 18 10.43 0.15 8.68
CA GLU A 18 9.37 -0.83 8.40
C GLU A 18 9.54 -1.45 7.02
N PHE A 19 9.94 -0.65 6.03
CA PHE A 19 10.25 -1.13 4.68
C PHE A 19 11.37 -2.18 4.72
N THR A 20 12.47 -1.88 5.39
CA THR A 20 13.60 -2.82 5.52
C THR A 20 13.21 -4.11 6.24
N GLN A 21 12.34 -4.01 7.25
CA GLN A 21 11.84 -5.18 7.98
C GLN A 21 10.89 -6.02 7.12
N LEU A 22 10.00 -5.39 6.37
CA LEU A 22 9.04 -6.05 5.50
C LEU A 22 9.75 -6.88 4.42
N LEU A 23 10.79 -6.32 3.80
CA LEU A 23 11.60 -7.02 2.80
C LEU A 23 12.31 -8.26 3.34
N LYS A 24 12.60 -8.32 4.64
CA LYS A 24 13.18 -9.50 5.28
C LYS A 24 12.13 -10.55 5.64
N ALA A 25 10.90 -10.12 5.92
CA ALA A 25 9.83 -10.98 6.43
C ALA A 25 8.94 -11.59 5.33
N ARG A 26 8.87 -10.96 4.15
CA ARG A 26 7.97 -11.35 3.06
C ARG A 26 8.78 -11.67 1.81
N SER A 27 8.42 -12.78 1.16
CA SER A 27 9.07 -13.18 -0.09
C SER A 27 8.61 -12.36 -1.30
N HIS A 28 7.38 -11.83 -1.25
CA HIS A 28 6.77 -11.07 -2.33
C HIS A 28 6.18 -9.78 -1.77
N VAL A 29 6.67 -8.64 -2.25
CA VAL A 29 6.25 -7.31 -1.79
C VAL A 29 6.05 -6.43 -3.02
N LEU A 30 4.93 -5.73 -3.08
CA LEU A 30 4.67 -4.69 -4.08
C LEU A 30 4.55 -3.35 -3.39
N VAL A 31 5.33 -2.36 -3.84
CA VAL A 31 5.44 -1.06 -3.17
C VAL A 31 4.98 0.04 -4.11
N LYS A 32 4.08 0.91 -3.62
CA LYS A 32 3.67 2.13 -4.31
C LYS A 32 4.37 3.33 -3.69
N PHE A 33 5.41 3.83 -4.35
CA PHE A 33 6.00 5.13 -3.99
C PHE A 33 5.07 6.26 -4.44
N TRP A 34 4.60 7.09 -3.50
CA TRP A 34 3.59 8.13 -3.78
C TRP A 34 3.86 9.41 -2.98
N ALA A 35 3.16 10.48 -3.37
CA ALA A 35 3.16 11.76 -2.67
C ALA A 35 1.75 12.38 -2.67
N PRO A 36 1.38 13.19 -1.66
CA PRO A 36 0.04 13.76 -1.53
C PRO A 36 -0.33 14.75 -2.64
N TRP A 37 0.66 15.33 -3.31
CA TRP A 37 0.51 16.22 -4.45
C TRP A 37 0.55 15.49 -5.82
N CYS A 38 0.85 14.19 -5.84
CA CYS A 38 0.92 13.41 -7.07
C CYS A 38 -0.47 12.96 -7.52
N GLN A 39 -1.07 13.71 -8.44
CA GLN A 39 -2.39 13.38 -8.99
C GLN A 39 -2.43 12.02 -9.73
N PRO A 40 -1.43 11.64 -10.55
CA PRO A 40 -1.40 10.29 -11.14
C PRO A 40 -1.38 9.16 -10.09
N CYS A 41 -0.68 9.38 -8.96
CA CYS A 41 -0.61 8.41 -7.87
C CYS A 41 -1.98 8.21 -7.19
N LYS A 42 -2.78 9.29 -7.07
CA LYS A 42 -4.15 9.21 -6.56
C LYS A 42 -5.03 8.35 -7.47
N ALA A 43 -4.91 8.52 -8.79
CA ALA A 43 -5.64 7.70 -9.76
C ALA A 43 -5.25 6.20 -9.70
N LEU A 44 -4.00 5.89 -9.35
CA LEU A 44 -3.53 4.51 -9.18
C LEU A 44 -3.99 3.85 -7.87
N THR A 45 -4.28 4.64 -6.83
CA THR A 45 -4.64 4.14 -5.49
C THR A 45 -5.75 3.10 -5.48
N PRO A 46 -6.92 3.31 -6.13
CA PRO A 46 -7.99 2.30 -6.13
C PRO A 46 -7.58 1.01 -6.85
N ILE A 47 -6.69 1.07 -7.83
CA ILE A 47 -6.20 -0.12 -8.55
C ILE A 47 -5.25 -0.92 -7.64
N PHE A 48 -4.40 -0.21 -6.89
CA PHE A 48 -3.46 -0.81 -5.95
C PHE A 48 -4.18 -1.53 -4.80
N GLU A 49 -5.20 -0.90 -4.22
CA GLU A 49 -6.04 -1.50 -3.15
C GLU A 49 -6.80 -2.73 -3.65
N GLN A 50 -7.35 -2.69 -4.87
CA GLN A 50 -8.00 -3.85 -5.48
C GLN A 50 -7.02 -5.01 -5.74
N ALA A 51 -5.77 -4.71 -6.08
CA ALA A 51 -4.74 -5.74 -6.22
C ALA A 51 -4.41 -6.36 -4.86
N ALA A 52 -4.27 -5.55 -3.81
CA ALA A 52 -4.03 -6.02 -2.45
C ALA A 52 -5.16 -6.90 -1.90
N ALA A 53 -6.41 -6.62 -2.28
CA ALA A 53 -7.55 -7.47 -1.92
C ALA A 53 -7.59 -8.81 -2.68
N ARG A 54 -7.03 -8.88 -3.89
CA ARG A 54 -7.02 -10.10 -4.73
C ARG A 54 -5.83 -11.02 -4.49
N HIS A 55 -4.72 -10.50 -3.99
CA HIS A 55 -3.45 -11.21 -3.82
C HIS A 55 -3.02 -11.23 -2.36
N VAL A 56 -3.65 -12.10 -1.56
CA VAL A 56 -3.39 -12.21 -0.10
C VAL A 56 -2.00 -12.75 0.24
N GLU A 57 -1.32 -13.36 -0.74
CA GLU A 57 0.04 -13.89 -0.62
C GLU A 57 1.13 -12.82 -0.80
N VAL A 58 0.80 -11.67 -1.38
CA VAL A 58 1.72 -10.55 -1.61
C VAL A 58 1.48 -9.48 -0.56
N ALA A 59 2.55 -8.92 0.01
CA ALA A 59 2.44 -7.77 0.89
C ALA A 59 2.39 -6.47 0.08
N PHE A 60 1.46 -5.58 0.42
CA PHE A 60 1.22 -4.29 -0.23
C PHE A 60 1.39 -3.12 0.74
#